data_AF-A0A0M1Q691-F1
#
_entry.id   AF-A0A0M1Q691-F1
#
_cell.length_a   1.000
_cell.length_b   1.000
_cell.length_c   1.000
_cell.angle_alpha   90.00
_cell.angle_beta   90.00
_cell.angle_gamma   90.00
#
_symmetry.space_group_name_H-M   'P 1'
#
loop_
_entity.id
_entity.type
_entity.pdbx_description
1 polymer ?
#
loop_
_entity_poly.entity_id
_entity_poly.type
_entity_poly.pdbx_seq_one_letter_code
_entity_poly.pdbx_strand_id
1 'polypeptide(L)'
;MKEPAQGSGFWSALRRGGVPSAIASVMGAPTAQQMAFIRSLTREQRRSEVLRTPLDRLETVVFDLETTGFSAQHGDEILSFGAIRVVGDMIMEKEQFYTLVNPRTVIPEHITELTGITREMTDEAPPLMNGLHDFMSFVGGRVLVAHASAHDKAFLNAALWKTSKVQLTHRVLDTMMLAKWLEPQQHQTYSLDELLTYQSIPIEGRHHALEDAKMTAKLWVAYVQEMLKRNVTNLADVYAHLSHA
;
A
#
# COMPACT_ATOMS: atom_id res chain seq x y z
N MET A 1 8.12 30.13 -35.21
CA MET A 1 9.09 29.03 -35.38
C MET A 1 10.27 29.28 -34.44
N LYS A 2 10.29 28.60 -33.29
CA LYS A 2 11.39 28.54 -32.33
C LYS A 2 11.21 27.23 -31.56
N GLU A 3 12.13 26.29 -31.69
CA GLU A 3 12.35 25.28 -30.64
C GLU A 3 13.02 25.95 -29.44
N PRO A 4 12.90 25.33 -28.25
CA PRO A 4 14.16 24.90 -27.64
C PRO A 4 14.13 23.55 -26.90
N ALA A 5 15.28 22.88 -27.05
CA ALA A 5 16.11 22.23 -26.03
C ALA A 5 15.67 20.91 -25.36
N GLN A 6 16.38 19.87 -25.79
CA GLN A 6 16.56 18.57 -25.14
C GLN A 6 17.14 18.71 -23.72
N GLY A 7 16.47 18.09 -22.74
CA GLY A 7 17.02 17.75 -21.43
C GLY A 7 17.41 16.27 -21.38
N SER A 8 18.70 15.99 -21.52
CA SER A 8 19.32 14.67 -21.32
C SER A 8 19.50 14.34 -19.84
N GLY A 9 19.34 13.07 -19.42
CA GLY A 9 20.11 12.59 -18.26
C GLY A 9 19.53 11.53 -17.31
N PHE A 10 18.37 10.91 -17.55
CA PHE A 10 17.89 9.83 -16.65
C PHE A 10 17.66 8.48 -17.37
N TRP A 11 17.21 8.52 -18.62
CA TRP A 11 16.88 7.32 -19.41
C TRP A 11 18.09 6.48 -19.85
N SER A 12 19.33 7.00 -19.79
CA SER A 12 20.53 6.23 -20.16
C SER A 12 21.08 5.36 -19.02
N ALA A 13 20.69 5.61 -17.76
CA ALA A 13 21.21 4.88 -16.61
C ALA A 13 20.48 3.57 -16.33
N LEU A 14 19.18 3.47 -16.66
CA LEU A 14 18.39 2.23 -16.47
C LEU A 14 18.58 1.18 -17.59
N ARG A 15 19.35 1.47 -18.65
CA ARG A 15 19.51 0.58 -19.82
C ARG A 15 20.55 -0.54 -19.67
N ARG A 16 21.13 -0.75 -18.48
CA ARG A 16 22.10 -1.84 -18.25
C ARG A 16 21.58 -2.83 -17.21
N GLY A 17 20.67 -3.69 -17.64
CA GLY A 17 20.17 -4.85 -16.90
C GLY A 17 18.92 -5.40 -17.59
N GLY A 18 19.08 -6.37 -18.50
CA GLY A 18 18.01 -6.95 -19.34
C GLY A 18 16.85 -7.54 -18.52
N VAL A 19 15.61 -7.58 -18.99
CA VAL A 19 15.07 -8.15 -20.25
C VAL A 19 13.80 -7.35 -20.69
N PRO A 20 13.41 -7.32 -21.98
CA PRO A 20 12.50 -6.31 -22.56
C PRO A 20 11.05 -6.37 -22.07
N SER A 21 10.58 -5.21 -21.58
CA SER A 21 9.18 -4.79 -21.67
C SER A 21 8.89 -4.40 -23.12
N ALA A 22 8.29 -5.30 -23.90
CA ALA A 22 7.57 -4.96 -25.12
C ALA A 22 6.72 -6.15 -25.61
N ILE A 23 5.40 -5.92 -25.70
CA ILE A 23 4.39 -6.71 -26.43
C ILE A 23 3.91 -7.99 -25.72
N ALA A 24 3.06 -7.83 -24.71
CA ALA A 24 2.02 -8.81 -24.37
C ALA A 24 0.80 -8.13 -23.73
N SER A 25 0.32 -7.05 -24.34
CA SER A 25 -1.02 -6.52 -24.10
C SER A 25 -1.94 -6.98 -25.22
N VAL A 26 -2.35 -8.25 -25.18
CA VAL A 26 -3.55 -8.72 -25.88
C VAL A 26 -4.28 -9.67 -24.94
N MET A 27 -5.41 -9.17 -24.41
CA MET A 27 -6.53 -9.91 -23.81
C MET A 27 -6.24 -11.03 -22.78
N GLY A 28 -6.66 -10.76 -21.54
CA GLY A 28 -7.62 -11.65 -20.88
C GLY A 28 -7.13 -12.70 -19.87
N ALA A 29 -5.83 -12.95 -19.70
CA ALA A 29 -5.35 -13.90 -18.69
C ALA A 29 -4.08 -13.40 -17.96
N PRO A 30 -3.94 -13.69 -16.64
CA PRO A 30 -2.67 -13.52 -15.93
C PRO A 30 -1.52 -14.17 -16.69
N THR A 31 -0.43 -13.44 -16.94
CA THR A 31 0.73 -14.10 -17.54
C THR A 31 1.36 -15.05 -16.51
N ALA A 32 1.85 -16.21 -16.97
CA ALA A 32 2.55 -17.15 -16.10
C ALA A 32 3.76 -16.51 -15.39
N GLN A 33 4.38 -15.52 -16.03
CA GLN A 33 5.49 -14.74 -15.48
C GLN A 33 5.06 -13.87 -14.30
N GLN A 34 3.97 -13.11 -14.40
CA GLN A 34 3.47 -12.29 -13.28
C GLN A 34 3.08 -13.17 -12.07
N MET A 35 2.42 -14.30 -12.30
CA MET A 35 2.10 -15.25 -11.23
C MET A 35 3.36 -15.83 -10.58
N ALA A 36 4.37 -16.19 -11.38
CA ALA A 36 5.64 -16.69 -10.86
C ALA A 36 6.38 -15.65 -10.02
N PHE A 37 6.36 -14.38 -10.44
CA PHE A 37 6.93 -13.26 -9.68
C PHE A 37 6.24 -13.06 -8.32
N ILE A 38 4.91 -12.99 -8.29
CA ILE A 38 4.17 -12.87 -7.02
C ILE A 38 4.49 -14.04 -6.09
N ARG A 39 4.54 -15.26 -6.63
CA ARG A 39 4.94 -16.46 -5.86
C ARG A 39 6.36 -16.37 -5.33
N SER A 40 7.32 -15.82 -6.08
CA SER A 40 8.70 -15.70 -5.59
C SER A 40 8.81 -14.72 -4.41
N LEU A 41 8.09 -13.60 -4.45
CA LEU A 41 8.05 -12.64 -3.33
C LEU A 41 7.62 -13.31 -2.03
N THR A 42 6.60 -14.18 -2.09
CA THR A 42 6.11 -14.90 -0.89
C THR A 42 7.12 -15.87 -0.29
N ARG A 43 8.08 -16.36 -1.09
CA ARG A 43 9.09 -17.32 -0.64
C ARG A 43 10.29 -16.62 0.00
N GLU A 44 10.64 -15.43 -0.48
CA GLU A 44 11.84 -14.69 -0.08
C GLU A 44 11.68 -13.98 1.28
N GLN A 45 10.47 -13.61 1.66
CA GLN A 45 10.19 -12.84 2.87
C GLN A 45 10.28 -13.58 4.22
N ARG A 46 10.65 -14.87 4.23
CA ARG A 46 10.78 -15.65 5.47
C ARG A 46 12.03 -15.28 6.32
N ARG A 47 12.72 -14.18 6.04
CA ARG A 47 13.95 -13.79 6.76
C ARG A 47 13.65 -13.03 8.06
N SER A 48 14.28 -13.49 9.15
CA SER A 48 14.19 -12.93 10.50
C SER A 48 14.86 -11.56 10.68
N GLU A 49 15.63 -11.11 9.70
CA GLU A 49 16.50 -9.93 9.81
C GLU A 49 15.70 -8.62 9.95
N VAL A 50 14.53 -8.51 9.30
CA VAL A 50 13.70 -7.30 9.35
C VAL A 50 13.21 -6.96 10.75
N LEU A 51 13.07 -7.95 11.63
CA LEU A 51 12.67 -7.73 13.03
C LEU A 51 13.69 -6.92 13.82
N ARG A 52 14.97 -7.03 13.47
CA ARG A 52 16.07 -6.34 14.17
C ARG A 52 16.47 -5.05 13.48
N THR A 53 15.85 -4.71 12.35
CA THR A 53 16.11 -3.45 11.66
C THR A 53 15.69 -2.28 12.55
N PRO A 54 16.59 -1.32 12.82
CA PRO A 54 16.24 -0.10 13.54
C PRO A 54 15.09 0.65 12.88
N LEU A 55 14.15 1.19 13.67
CA LEU A 55 12.98 1.89 13.15
C LEU A 55 13.35 3.12 12.34
N ASP A 56 14.41 3.85 12.71
CA ASP A 56 14.93 5.02 11.99
C ASP A 56 15.51 4.70 10.60
N ARG A 57 15.66 3.42 10.25
CA ARG A 57 16.13 2.93 8.94
C ARG A 57 15.20 1.89 8.33
N LEU A 58 14.07 1.62 8.98
CA LEU A 58 13.13 0.62 8.51
C LEU A 58 12.47 1.12 7.23
N GLU A 59 12.61 0.36 6.14
CA GLU A 59 11.86 0.63 4.93
C GLU A 59 10.44 0.05 5.04
N THR A 60 9.45 0.93 4.96
CA THR A 60 8.05 0.56 4.93
C THR A 60 7.37 1.06 3.66
N VAL A 61 6.28 0.40 3.28
CA VAL A 61 5.33 0.90 2.30
C VAL A 61 4.00 1.09 3.00
N VAL A 62 3.58 2.34 3.08
CA VAL A 62 2.27 2.71 3.60
C VAL A 62 1.30 2.63 2.45
N PHE A 63 0.18 1.96 2.63
CA PHE A 63 -0.78 1.73 1.56
C PHE A 63 -2.23 1.77 2.05
N ASP A 64 -3.12 1.96 1.09
CA ASP A 64 -4.57 1.96 1.26
C ASP A 64 -5.23 1.43 -0.04
N LEU A 65 -6.46 0.94 0.07
CA LEU A 65 -7.25 0.42 -1.03
C LEU A 65 -8.64 1.05 -1.05
N GLU A 66 -9.10 1.46 -2.25
CA GLU A 66 -10.53 1.65 -2.48
C GLU A 66 -11.15 0.36 -3.00
N THR A 67 -12.37 0.07 -2.59
CA THR A 67 -13.06 -1.21 -2.87
C THR A 67 -14.53 -0.98 -3.22
N THR A 68 -15.18 -1.95 -3.86
CA THR A 68 -16.61 -1.86 -4.21
C THR A 68 -17.55 -2.06 -3.02
N GLY A 69 -17.02 -2.28 -1.81
CA GLY A 69 -17.78 -2.60 -0.61
C GLY A 69 -16.87 -3.13 0.49
N PHE A 70 -17.43 -3.67 1.57
CA PHE A 70 -16.66 -4.00 2.78
C PHE A 70 -16.23 -5.46 2.90
N SER A 71 -16.63 -6.34 1.98
CA SER A 71 -16.45 -7.78 2.14
C SER A 71 -15.90 -8.50 0.91
N ALA A 72 -14.58 -8.67 0.87
CA ALA A 72 -13.90 -9.51 -0.12
C ALA A 72 -14.40 -10.96 -0.17
N GLN A 73 -14.96 -11.48 0.93
CA GLN A 73 -15.52 -12.83 0.98
C GLN A 73 -16.88 -12.94 0.27
N HIS A 74 -17.62 -11.83 0.16
CA HIS A 74 -18.95 -11.79 -0.45
C HIS A 74 -18.94 -11.20 -1.86
N GLY A 75 -17.77 -11.09 -2.49
CA GLY A 75 -17.62 -10.71 -3.89
C GLY A 75 -17.34 -9.23 -4.15
N ASP A 76 -17.09 -8.43 -3.10
CA ASP A 76 -16.53 -7.09 -3.30
C ASP A 76 -15.10 -7.18 -3.83
N GLU A 77 -14.72 -6.24 -4.69
CA GLU A 77 -13.46 -6.22 -5.41
C GLU A 77 -12.69 -4.92 -5.15
N ILE A 78 -11.38 -4.95 -5.39
CA ILE A 78 -10.52 -3.75 -5.31
C ILE A 78 -10.82 -2.85 -6.52
N LEU A 79 -10.90 -1.54 -6.29
CA LEU A 79 -11.05 -0.47 -7.28
C LEU A 79 -9.74 0.25 -7.54
N SER A 80 -8.95 0.50 -6.49
CA SER A 80 -7.66 1.18 -6.64
C SER A 80 -6.67 0.75 -5.57
N PHE A 81 -5.39 0.92 -5.90
CA PHE A 81 -4.27 0.78 -4.98
C PHE A 81 -3.61 2.14 -4.84
N GLY A 82 -3.30 2.53 -3.61
CA GLY A 82 -2.46 3.69 -3.30
C GLY A 82 -1.36 3.30 -2.35
N ALA A 83 -0.13 3.74 -2.61
CA ALA A 83 1.00 3.44 -1.75
C ALA A 83 2.11 4.48 -1.83
N ILE A 84 2.88 4.62 -0.75
CA ILE A 84 4.04 5.49 -0.67
C ILE A 84 5.13 4.84 0.18
N ARG A 85 6.40 5.01 -0.24
CA ARG A 85 7.54 4.49 0.52
C ARG A 85 7.92 5.45 1.63
N VAL A 86 8.24 4.89 2.80
CA VAL A 86 8.80 5.60 3.95
C VAL A 86 10.09 4.89 4.39
N VAL A 87 11.12 5.65 4.76
CA VAL A 87 12.35 5.14 5.34
C VAL A 87 12.54 5.80 6.70
N GLY A 88 12.31 5.03 7.76
CA GLY A 88 12.28 5.57 9.12
C GLY A 88 11.22 6.66 9.28
N ASP A 89 11.68 7.88 9.53
CA ASP A 89 10.83 9.07 9.68
C ASP A 89 10.76 9.95 8.41
N MET A 90 11.32 9.46 7.30
CA MET A 90 11.35 10.18 6.02
C MET A 90 10.36 9.60 5.01
N ILE A 91 9.38 10.41 4.60
CA ILE A 91 8.49 10.09 3.48
C ILE A 91 9.23 10.32 2.17
N MET A 92 9.28 9.29 1.33
CA MET A 92 9.92 9.37 0.01
C MET A 92 8.91 9.89 -1.01
N GLU A 93 8.63 11.20 -1.01
CA GLU A 93 7.55 11.85 -1.81
C GLU A 93 7.55 11.49 -3.32
N LYS A 94 8.72 11.18 -3.88
CA LYS A 94 8.87 10.79 -5.30
C LYS A 94 8.66 9.30 -5.56
N GLU A 95 8.55 8.50 -4.50
CA GLU A 95 8.39 7.05 -4.54
C GLU A 95 6.98 6.69 -4.05
N GLN A 96 6.01 6.98 -4.92
CA GLN A 96 4.60 6.71 -4.72
C GLN A 96 4.05 5.85 -5.86
N PHE A 97 2.97 5.13 -5.59
CA PHE A 97 2.29 4.26 -6.51
C PHE A 97 0.79 4.49 -6.42
N TYR A 98 0.14 4.59 -7.57
CA TYR A 98 -1.31 4.61 -7.69
C TYR A 98 -1.74 3.91 -8.97
N THR A 99 -2.77 3.09 -8.88
CA THR A 99 -3.46 2.57 -10.05
C THR A 99 -4.91 2.27 -9.74
N LEU A 100 -5.80 2.62 -10.66
CA LEU A 100 -7.12 2.01 -10.74
C LEU A 100 -6.97 0.57 -11.23
N VAL A 101 -7.98 -0.26 -10.94
CA VAL A 101 -8.15 -1.58 -11.55
C VAL A 101 -9.59 -1.80 -11.95
N ASN A 102 -9.78 -2.59 -13.00
CA ASN A 102 -11.10 -3.02 -13.42
C ASN A 102 -11.61 -4.15 -12.48
N PRO A 103 -12.65 -3.92 -11.67
CA PRO A 103 -13.13 -4.90 -10.70
C PRO A 103 -13.98 -6.00 -11.37
N ARG A 104 -14.40 -5.82 -12.62
CA ARG A 104 -15.31 -6.70 -13.38
C ARG A 104 -16.64 -6.97 -12.65
N THR A 105 -17.07 -6.03 -11.82
CA THR A 105 -18.35 -6.05 -11.10
C THR A 105 -18.97 -4.66 -11.11
N VAL A 106 -20.23 -4.57 -10.70
CA VAL A 106 -20.93 -3.29 -10.56
C VAL A 106 -20.38 -2.54 -9.36
N ILE A 107 -20.06 -1.27 -9.55
CA ILE A 107 -19.69 -0.36 -8.47
C ILE A 107 -20.99 0.21 -7.90
N PRO A 108 -21.30 0.02 -6.61
CA PRO A 108 -22.47 0.64 -6.01
C PRO A 108 -22.41 2.17 -6.09
N GLU A 109 -23.58 2.81 -6.24
CA GLU A 109 -23.69 4.27 -6.35
C GLU A 109 -23.05 5.00 -5.16
N HIS A 110 -23.34 4.54 -3.93
CA HIS A 110 -22.76 5.12 -2.72
C HIS A 110 -21.22 5.02 -2.67
N ILE A 111 -20.60 4.02 -3.31
CA ILE A 111 -19.14 3.91 -3.42
C ILE A 111 -18.61 4.92 -4.45
N THR A 112 -19.34 5.11 -5.55
CA THR A 112 -19.00 6.13 -6.56
C THR A 112 -19.10 7.53 -5.94
N GLU A 113 -20.14 7.80 -5.16
CA GLU A 113 -20.31 9.05 -4.42
C GLU A 113 -19.20 9.28 -3.39
N LEU A 114 -18.78 8.22 -2.70
CA LEU A 114 -17.75 8.28 -1.67
C LEU A 114 -16.35 8.53 -2.24
N THR A 115 -15.99 7.77 -3.28
CA THR A 115 -14.61 7.69 -3.81
C THR A 115 -14.39 8.53 -5.07
N GLY A 116 -15.47 8.91 -5.76
CA GLY A 116 -15.43 9.51 -7.09
C GLY A 116 -15.02 8.54 -8.21
N ILE A 117 -14.74 7.27 -7.91
CA ILE A 117 -14.31 6.28 -8.91
C ILE A 117 -15.54 5.78 -9.67
N THR A 118 -15.60 6.09 -10.97
CA THR A 118 -16.73 5.70 -11.81
C THR A 118 -16.50 4.39 -12.57
N ARG A 119 -17.59 3.83 -13.09
CA ARG A 119 -17.59 2.69 -14.00
C ARG A 119 -16.71 2.96 -15.23
N GLU A 120 -16.80 4.14 -15.82
CA GLU A 120 -16.06 4.52 -17.03
C GLU A 120 -14.55 4.52 -16.77
N MET A 121 -14.12 5.06 -15.63
CA MET A 121 -12.72 5.06 -15.22
C MET A 121 -12.17 3.64 -15.04
N THR A 122 -12.97 2.74 -14.46
CA THR A 122 -12.55 1.36 -14.19
C THR A 122 -12.67 0.44 -15.40
N ASP A 123 -13.56 0.73 -16.36
CA ASP A 123 -13.64 0.01 -17.62
C ASP A 123 -12.37 0.19 -18.47
N GLU A 124 -11.73 1.36 -18.40
CA GLU A 124 -10.44 1.66 -19.05
C GLU A 124 -9.22 1.21 -18.22
N ALA A 125 -9.41 0.92 -16.93
CA ALA A 125 -8.34 0.54 -16.01
C ALA A 125 -7.77 -0.87 -16.30
N PRO A 126 -6.51 -1.13 -15.92
CA PRO A 126 -5.91 -2.45 -16.08
C PRO A 126 -6.68 -3.53 -15.29
N PRO A 127 -6.65 -4.81 -15.73
CA PRO A 127 -7.20 -5.91 -14.95
C PRO A 127 -6.53 -6.02 -13.57
N LEU A 128 -7.26 -6.53 -12.57
CA LEU A 128 -6.76 -6.75 -11.21
C LEU A 128 -5.37 -7.38 -11.14
N MET A 129 -5.09 -8.39 -11.99
CA MET A 129 -3.77 -9.05 -12.01
C MET A 129 -2.62 -8.08 -12.30
N ASN A 130 -2.81 -7.15 -13.23
CA ASN A 130 -1.77 -6.21 -13.62
C ASN A 130 -1.55 -5.19 -12.50
N GLY A 131 -2.63 -4.59 -11.98
CA GLY A 131 -2.53 -3.67 -10.85
C GLY A 131 -1.91 -4.32 -9.61
N LEU A 132 -2.32 -5.55 -9.29
CA LEU A 132 -1.75 -6.31 -8.17
C LEU A 132 -0.27 -6.65 -8.41
N HIS A 133 0.12 -7.05 -9.62
CA HIS A 133 1.52 -7.30 -9.95
C HIS A 133 2.37 -6.05 -9.76
N ASP A 134 1.90 -4.90 -10.26
CA ASP A 134 2.64 -3.65 -10.19
C ASP A 134 2.72 -3.13 -8.75
N PHE A 135 1.63 -3.25 -7.99
CA PHE A 135 1.61 -2.98 -6.55
C PHE A 135 2.61 -3.86 -5.79
N MET A 136 2.58 -5.18 -5.99
CA MET A 136 3.51 -6.10 -5.32
C MET A 136 4.96 -5.86 -5.74
N SER A 137 5.20 -5.40 -6.97
CA SER A 137 6.52 -4.97 -7.44
C SER A 137 7.01 -3.72 -6.72
N PHE A 138 6.13 -2.73 -6.53
CA PHE A 138 6.42 -1.52 -5.77
C PHE A 138 6.71 -1.84 -4.29
N VAL A 139 5.88 -2.67 -3.67
CA VAL A 139 6.04 -3.14 -2.28
C VAL A 139 7.38 -3.88 -2.11
N GLY A 140 7.70 -4.80 -3.02
CA GLY A 140 8.88 -5.66 -2.92
C GLY A 140 8.89 -6.45 -1.62
N GLY A 141 10.03 -6.47 -0.93
CA GLY A 141 10.21 -7.20 0.34
C GLY A 141 9.85 -6.42 1.61
N ARG A 142 9.37 -5.17 1.50
CA ARG A 142 9.25 -4.22 2.62
C ARG A 142 8.11 -4.55 3.58
N VAL A 143 8.16 -3.97 4.78
CA VAL A 143 7.05 -4.01 5.74
C VAL A 143 5.92 -3.14 5.24
N LEU A 144 4.70 -3.64 5.29
CA LEU A 144 3.51 -2.89 4.94
C LEU A 144 2.95 -2.17 6.17
N VAL A 145 2.38 -0.99 5.95
CA VAL A 145 1.69 -0.20 6.97
C VAL A 145 0.34 0.22 6.38
N ALA A 146 -0.74 0.02 7.13
CA ALA A 146 -2.09 0.48 6.77
C ALA A 146 -2.85 0.92 8.02
N HIS A 147 -3.93 1.65 7.85
CA HIS A 147 -4.82 2.02 8.95
C HIS A 147 -6.03 1.08 9.00
N ALA A 148 -6.33 0.50 10.16
CA ALA A 148 -7.39 -0.51 10.29
C ALA A 148 -7.24 -1.67 9.28
N SER A 149 -6.00 -2.14 9.15
CA SER A 149 -5.45 -3.03 8.11
C SER A 149 -6.19 -4.34 7.88
N ALA A 150 -7.12 -4.73 8.77
CA ALA A 150 -7.90 -5.95 8.62
C ALA A 150 -8.70 -5.98 7.30
N HIS A 151 -9.28 -4.82 6.92
CA HIS A 151 -9.99 -4.67 5.66
C HIS A 151 -9.05 -4.86 4.46
N ASP A 152 -7.99 -4.06 4.37
CA ASP A 152 -7.02 -4.11 3.27
C ASP A 152 -6.37 -5.48 3.11
N LYS A 153 -5.99 -6.11 4.23
CA LYS A 153 -5.41 -7.45 4.24
C LYS A 153 -6.39 -8.50 3.71
N ALA A 154 -7.68 -8.38 4.00
CA ALA A 154 -8.67 -9.31 3.49
C ALA A 154 -8.79 -9.19 1.96
N PHE A 155 -8.85 -7.97 1.44
CA PHE A 155 -8.91 -7.71 0.00
C PHE A 155 -7.62 -8.11 -0.73
N LEU A 156 -6.44 -7.78 -0.20
CA LEU A 156 -5.16 -8.21 -0.77
C LEU A 156 -5.03 -9.74 -0.80
N ASN A 157 -5.40 -10.43 0.28
CA ASN A 157 -5.37 -11.89 0.31
C ASN A 157 -6.36 -12.52 -0.68
N ALA A 158 -7.57 -11.96 -0.79
CA ALA A 158 -8.54 -12.41 -1.78
C ALA A 158 -8.01 -12.22 -3.21
N ALA A 159 -7.41 -11.06 -3.51
CA ALA A 159 -6.80 -10.78 -4.81
C ALA A 159 -5.62 -11.70 -5.12
N LEU A 160 -4.71 -11.92 -4.17
CA LEU A 160 -3.56 -12.85 -4.29
C LEU A 160 -4.02 -14.30 -4.49
N TRP A 161 -5.06 -14.72 -3.76
CA TRP A 161 -5.62 -16.07 -3.90
C TRP A 161 -6.34 -16.25 -5.24
N LYS A 162 -7.15 -15.27 -5.64
CA LYS A 162 -7.90 -15.27 -6.91
C LYS A 162 -6.95 -15.38 -8.09
N THR A 163 -5.87 -14.60 -8.09
CA THR A 163 -4.96 -14.46 -9.23
C THR A 163 -3.79 -15.44 -9.24
N SER A 164 -3.17 -15.69 -8.09
CA SER A 164 -1.86 -16.36 -8.00
C SER A 164 -1.85 -17.60 -7.11
N LYS A 165 -2.95 -17.85 -6.37
CA LYS A 165 -3.12 -18.95 -5.40
C LYS A 165 -2.10 -18.90 -4.27
N VAL A 166 -1.79 -17.70 -3.79
CA VAL A 166 -0.91 -17.46 -2.63
C VAL A 166 -1.58 -16.55 -1.62
N GLN A 167 -1.00 -16.48 -0.43
CA GLN A 167 -1.38 -15.57 0.65
C GLN A 167 -0.31 -14.50 0.81
N LEU A 168 -0.69 -13.35 1.38
CA LEU A 168 0.22 -12.28 1.75
C LEU A 168 1.16 -12.78 2.86
N THR A 169 2.45 -12.70 2.62
CA THR A 169 3.49 -13.07 3.59
C THR A 169 4.14 -11.86 4.24
N HIS A 170 3.87 -10.67 3.71
CA HIS A 170 4.38 -9.42 4.22
C HIS A 170 3.96 -9.23 5.67
N ARG A 171 4.89 -8.68 6.45
CA ARG A 171 4.55 -8.10 7.75
C ARG A 171 3.69 -6.86 7.51
N VAL A 172 2.55 -6.78 8.18
CA VAL A 172 1.65 -5.63 8.13
C VAL A 172 1.54 -5.03 9.52
N LEU A 173 1.84 -3.74 9.64
CA LEU A 173 1.60 -2.94 10.84
C LEU A 173 0.31 -2.14 10.66
N ASP A 174 -0.44 -2.03 11.75
CA ASP A 174 -1.72 -1.32 11.78
C ASP A 174 -1.58 -0.04 12.60
N THR A 175 -1.74 1.13 11.96
CA THR A 175 -1.62 2.41 12.67
C THR A 175 -2.75 2.62 13.69
N MET A 176 -3.92 1.99 13.52
CA MET A 176 -4.98 2.01 14.53
C MET A 176 -4.57 1.24 15.79
N MET A 177 -3.90 0.08 15.63
CA MET A 177 -3.39 -0.68 16.79
C MET A 177 -2.26 0.07 17.49
N LEU A 178 -1.37 0.70 16.71
CA LEU A 178 -0.30 1.55 17.27
C LEU A 178 -0.88 2.73 18.03
N ALA A 179 -1.91 3.40 17.50
CA ALA A 179 -2.60 4.49 18.17
C ALA A 179 -3.19 4.06 19.50
N LYS A 180 -3.88 2.90 19.56
CA LYS A 180 -4.44 2.35 20.81
C LYS A 180 -3.37 2.09 21.87
N TRP A 181 -2.16 1.72 21.47
CA TRP A 181 -1.05 1.51 22.39
C TRP A 181 -0.33 2.81 22.78
N LEU A 182 -0.06 3.69 21.82
CA LEU A 182 0.70 4.92 22.04
C LEU A 182 -0.13 6.00 22.75
N GLU A 183 -1.43 6.03 22.48
CA GLU A 183 -2.38 7.05 22.90
C GLU A 183 -3.62 6.40 23.55
N PRO A 184 -3.44 5.57 24.60
CA PRO A 184 -4.53 4.78 25.17
C PRO A 184 -5.59 5.69 25.81
N GLN A 185 -6.85 5.45 25.45
CA GLN A 185 -8.05 6.18 25.91
C GLN A 185 -8.17 7.64 25.43
N GLN A 186 -7.30 8.07 24.50
CA GLN A 186 -7.30 9.46 24.03
C GLN A 186 -8.29 9.69 22.89
N HIS A 187 -8.77 8.60 22.28
CA HIS A 187 -9.63 8.61 21.11
C HIS A 187 -10.89 7.79 21.34
N GLN A 188 -12.00 8.25 20.78
CA GLN A 188 -13.29 7.57 20.82
C GLN A 188 -13.35 6.42 19.81
N THR A 189 -12.87 6.67 18.59
CA THR A 189 -12.99 5.73 17.45
C THR A 189 -11.67 5.19 16.97
N TYR A 190 -10.58 5.95 17.14
CA TYR A 190 -9.29 5.70 16.49
C TYR A 190 -9.40 5.64 14.96
N SER A 191 -10.38 6.33 14.39
CA SER A 191 -10.50 6.49 12.93
C SER A 191 -9.36 7.34 12.40
N LEU A 192 -9.04 7.16 11.12
CA LEU A 192 -7.98 7.94 10.49
C LEU A 192 -8.21 9.45 10.65
N ASP A 193 -9.42 9.96 10.44
CA ASP A 193 -9.73 11.38 10.61
C ASP A 193 -9.49 11.89 12.03
N GLU A 194 -9.90 11.11 13.03
CA GLU A 194 -9.70 11.47 14.43
C GLU A 194 -8.19 11.57 14.76
N LEU A 195 -7.41 10.58 14.33
CA LEU A 195 -5.97 10.54 14.56
C LEU A 195 -5.22 11.64 13.80
N LEU A 196 -5.59 11.88 12.54
CA LEU A 196 -5.00 12.96 11.73
C LEU A 196 -5.28 14.33 12.36
N THR A 197 -6.53 14.57 12.78
CA THR A 197 -6.93 15.81 13.46
C THR A 197 -6.14 16.00 14.75
N TYR A 198 -6.02 14.95 15.58
CA TYR A 198 -5.27 15.00 16.82
C TYR A 198 -3.79 15.31 16.60
N GLN A 199 -3.18 14.71 15.57
CA GLN A 199 -1.80 14.94 15.19
C GLN A 199 -1.59 16.25 14.39
N SER A 200 -2.64 17.06 14.21
CA SER A 200 -2.60 18.29 13.40
C SER A 200 -2.11 18.06 11.96
N ILE A 201 -2.42 16.88 11.40
CA ILE A 201 -2.13 16.54 10.00
C ILE A 201 -3.35 16.96 9.16
N PRO A 202 -3.17 17.76 8.09
CA PRO A 202 -4.26 18.15 7.21
C PRO A 202 -4.95 16.94 6.58
N ILE A 203 -6.29 16.96 6.61
CA ILE A 203 -7.15 15.97 5.99
C ILE A 203 -7.53 16.46 4.59
N GLU A 204 -6.95 15.86 3.56
CA GLU A 204 -7.10 16.28 2.16
C GLU A 204 -7.26 15.05 1.26
N GLY A 205 -8.24 15.08 0.36
CA GLY A 205 -8.42 14.01 -0.62
C GLY A 205 -8.81 12.66 -0.01
N ARG A 206 -9.58 12.65 1.09
CA ARG A 206 -10.15 11.41 1.67
C ARG A 206 -10.85 10.57 0.60
N HIS A 207 -10.83 9.25 0.80
CA HIS A 207 -11.43 8.28 -0.13
C HIS A 207 -10.77 8.27 -1.52
N HIS A 208 -9.49 8.58 -1.53
CA HIS A 208 -8.59 8.33 -2.63
C HIS A 208 -7.37 7.58 -2.09
N ALA A 209 -7.21 6.31 -2.48
CA ALA A 209 -6.21 5.41 -1.91
C ALA A 209 -4.79 6.00 -1.77
N LEU A 210 -4.31 6.78 -2.75
CA LEU A 210 -2.97 7.38 -2.62
C LEU A 210 -2.92 8.52 -1.60
N GLU A 211 -3.98 9.33 -1.52
CA GLU A 211 -4.00 10.45 -0.56
C GLU A 211 -4.21 9.92 0.86
N ASP A 212 -5.06 8.91 1.04
CA ASP A 212 -5.21 8.19 2.32
C ASP A 212 -3.90 7.49 2.74
N ALA A 213 -3.16 6.89 1.80
CA ALA A 213 -1.82 6.35 2.08
C ALA A 213 -0.81 7.44 2.48
N LYS A 214 -0.83 8.62 1.86
CA LYS A 214 0.05 9.76 2.21
C LYS A 214 -0.26 10.32 3.60
N MET A 215 -1.54 10.51 3.91
CA MET A 215 -1.95 10.96 5.25
C MET A 215 -1.58 9.90 6.31
N THR A 216 -1.80 8.63 6.02
CA THR A 216 -1.37 7.52 6.86
C THR A 216 0.16 7.48 7.01
N ALA A 217 0.92 7.87 5.99
CA ALA A 217 2.38 7.93 6.07
C ALA A 217 2.86 9.04 7.02
N LYS A 218 2.21 10.21 7.01
CA LYS A 218 2.48 11.27 8.00
C LYS A 218 2.18 10.80 9.42
N LEU A 219 1.05 10.11 9.61
CA LEU A 219 0.70 9.50 10.89
C LEU A 219 1.72 8.43 11.33
N TRP A 220 2.12 7.56 10.42
CA TRP A 220 3.15 6.54 10.66
C TRP A 220 4.48 7.16 11.09
N VAL A 221 4.93 8.23 10.43
CA VAL A 221 6.15 8.96 10.81
C VAL A 221 6.03 9.54 12.22
N ALA A 222 4.90 10.16 12.58
CA ALA A 222 4.67 10.66 13.93
C ALA A 222 4.77 9.54 14.98
N TYR A 223 4.20 8.37 14.69
CA TYR A 223 4.30 7.19 15.56
C TYR A 223 5.70 6.59 15.62
N VAL A 224 6.47 6.57 14.53
CA VAL A 224 7.88 6.16 14.56
C VAL A 224 8.67 7.05 15.50
N GLN A 225 8.50 8.37 15.40
CA GLN A 225 9.18 9.32 16.29
C GLN A 225 8.78 9.12 17.75
N GLU A 226 7.50 8.88 18.02
CA GLU A 226 7.01 8.62 19.38
C GLU A 226 7.54 7.30 19.95
N MET A 227 7.57 6.22 19.15
CA MET A 227 8.16 4.95 19.54
C MET A 227 9.65 5.09 19.88
N LEU A 228 10.41 5.83 19.07
CA LEU A 228 11.83 6.09 19.31
C LEU A 228 12.05 6.85 20.63
N LYS A 229 11.21 7.84 20.95
CA LYS A 229 11.26 8.54 22.27
C LYS A 229 11.01 7.61 23.45
N ARG A 230 10.24 6.54 23.25
CA ARG A 230 9.93 5.51 24.26
C ARG A 230 10.95 4.36 24.29
N ASN A 231 12.09 4.50 23.61
CA ASN A 231 13.12 3.46 23.47
C ASN A 231 12.62 2.17 22.78
N VAL A 232 11.60 2.27 21.94
CA VAL A 232 11.20 1.20 21.02
C VAL A 232 11.99 1.42 19.73
N THR A 233 13.01 0.59 19.52
CA THR A 233 14.10 0.91 18.58
C THR A 233 14.05 0.11 17.30
N ASN A 234 13.36 -1.03 17.28
CA ASN A 234 13.29 -1.92 16.13
C ASN A 234 11.92 -2.60 16.05
N LEU A 235 11.67 -3.30 14.95
CA LEU A 235 10.38 -3.92 14.67
C LEU A 235 10.02 -5.05 15.66
N ALA A 236 11.00 -5.76 16.25
CA ALA A 236 10.73 -6.77 17.28
C ALA A 236 10.17 -6.12 18.55
N ASP A 237 10.70 -4.97 18.96
CA ASP A 237 10.19 -4.20 20.09
C ASP A 237 8.73 -3.80 19.86
N VAL A 238 8.41 -3.31 18.65
CA VAL A 238 7.03 -2.95 18.26
C VAL A 238 6.09 -4.15 18.41
N TYR A 239 6.47 -5.31 17.88
CA TYR A 239 5.64 -6.51 18.00
C TYR A 239 5.50 -7.01 19.44
N ALA A 240 6.54 -6.88 20.27
CA ALA A 240 6.45 -7.24 21.69
C ALA A 240 5.35 -6.40 22.36
N HIS A 241 5.33 -5.09 22.12
CA HIS A 241 4.28 -4.22 22.67
C HIS A 241 2.88 -4.53 22.12
N LEU A 242 2.74 -4.71 20.81
CA LEU A 242 1.45 -5.02 20.19
C LEU A 242 0.91 -6.41 20.57
N SER A 243 1.76 -7.34 21.02
CA SER A 243 1.32 -8.66 21.50
C SER A 243 0.72 -8.65 22.92
N HIS A 244 0.88 -7.54 23.65
CA HIS A 244 0.40 -7.36 25.01
C HIS A 244 -0.72 -6.31 25.14
N ALA A 245 -1.12 -5.70 24.02
CA ALA A 245 -2.11 -4.64 23.93
C ALA A 245 -3.52 -5.17 23.63
#